data_AF-A0A7V3HWW9-F1
#
_entry.id   AF-A0A7V3HWW9-F1
#
_cell.length_a   1.000
_cell.length_b   1.000
_cell.length_c   1.000
_cell.angle_alpha   90.00
_cell.angle_beta   90.00
_cell.angle_gamma   90.00
#
_symmetry.space_group_name_H-M   'P 1'
#
loop_
_entity.id
_entity.type
_entity.pdbx_description
1 polymer ?
#
loop_
_entity_poly.entity_id
_entity_poly.type
_entity_poly.pdbx_seq_one_letter_code
_entity_poly.pdbx_strand_id
1 'polypeptide(L)'
;MSNPPAASNPSAAWQRLRAGNERCCAALTSRADVATERQTPRAAVFRCADSPMASEAVFGQSRGSLVEISNWGHVVDTGVLAGLEYAVGTLRTPVIAVLGHPDCAAMHTALNAWKSVSFPDGAVRAVVEHGISSLTRLNTTIGTADELSAAHVAQTGVTLLHKSPLIA
;
A
#
# COMPACT_ATOMS: atom_id res chain seq x y z
N MET A 1 20.48 30.70 -2.91
CA MET A 1 20.30 29.24 -3.06
C MET A 1 19.63 28.76 -1.79
N SER A 2 18.31 28.58 -1.83
CA SER A 2 17.54 28.17 -0.66
C SER A 2 17.90 26.74 -0.28
N ASN A 3 18.15 26.51 1.01
CA ASN A 3 18.46 25.20 1.58
C ASN A 3 17.39 24.18 1.13
N PRO A 4 17.76 22.97 0.65
CA PRO A 4 16.77 21.93 0.41
C PRO A 4 16.07 21.61 1.74
N PRO A 5 14.74 21.44 1.76
CA PRO A 5 14.04 21.02 2.98
C PRO A 5 14.68 19.72 3.47
N ALA A 6 15.03 19.68 4.75
CA ALA A 6 15.66 18.51 5.36
C ALA A 6 14.84 17.26 5.01
N ALA A 7 15.51 16.25 4.42
CA ALA A 7 14.89 14.96 4.14
C ALA A 7 14.20 14.49 5.44
N SER A 8 12.88 14.37 5.41
CA SER A 8 12.09 13.98 6.56
C SER A 8 12.55 12.61 7.02
N ASN A 9 12.95 12.47 8.29
CA ASN A 9 13.30 11.19 8.89
C ASN A 9 12.16 10.16 8.68
N PRO A 10 12.41 8.96 8.11
CA PRO A 10 11.39 7.94 7.91
C PRO A 10 10.56 7.64 9.17
N SER A 11 11.21 7.58 10.33
CA SER A 11 10.54 7.36 11.61
C SER A 11 9.56 8.48 11.95
N ALA A 12 9.94 9.73 11.70
CA ALA A 12 9.05 10.88 11.93
C ALA A 12 7.88 10.91 10.94
N ALA A 13 8.13 10.56 9.67
CA ALA A 13 7.08 10.44 8.67
C ALA A 13 6.06 9.34 9.06
N TRP A 14 6.55 8.17 9.47
CA TRP A 14 5.72 7.06 9.95
C TRP A 14 4.91 7.42 11.20
N GLN A 15 5.53 8.05 12.20
CA GLN A 15 4.83 8.52 13.41
C GLN A 15 3.68 9.46 13.08
N ARG A 16 3.84 10.34 12.09
CA ARG A 16 2.77 11.26 11.66
C ARG A 16 1.62 10.54 10.98
N LEU A 17 1.90 9.54 10.15
CA LEU A 17 0.86 8.68 9.53
C LEU A 17 0.08 7.93 10.61
N ARG A 18 0.78 7.30 11.55
CA ARG A 18 0.17 6.57 12.66
C ARG A 18 -0.70 7.47 13.54
N ALA A 19 -0.19 8.64 13.95
CA ALA A 19 -0.97 9.58 14.74
C ALA A 19 -2.23 10.08 14.00
N GLY A 20 -2.17 10.21 12.67
CA GLY A 20 -3.33 10.57 11.87
C GLY A 20 -4.35 9.44 11.74
N ASN A 21 -3.89 8.19 11.64
CA ASN A 21 -4.76 7.01 11.70
C ASN A 21 -5.48 6.87 13.05
N GLU A 22 -4.76 7.09 14.16
CA GLU A 22 -5.36 7.09 15.51
C GLU A 22 -6.49 8.14 15.64
N ARG A 23 -6.32 9.33 15.03
CA ARG A 23 -7.39 10.35 14.96
C ARG A 23 -8.53 9.96 14.05
N CYS A 24 -8.27 9.32 12.90
CA CYS A 24 -9.32 8.86 11.98
C CYS A 24 -10.26 7.87 12.68
N CYS A 25 -9.71 6.88 13.37
CA CYS A 25 -10.48 5.89 14.14
C CYS A 25 -11.35 6.55 15.23
N ALA A 26 -10.90 7.68 15.79
CA ALA A 26 -11.64 8.45 16.79
C ALA A 26 -12.67 9.44 16.19
N ALA A 27 -12.55 9.81 14.91
CA ALA A 27 -13.22 10.97 14.33
C ALA A 27 -14.11 10.66 13.10
N LEU A 28 -14.73 9.47 13.02
CA LEU A 28 -15.64 9.04 11.95
C LEU A 28 -16.85 9.98 11.67
N THR A 29 -16.93 11.15 12.29
CA THR A 29 -18.05 12.10 12.24
C THR A 29 -17.72 13.50 11.70
N SER A 30 -16.50 13.80 11.23
CA SER A 30 -16.20 15.15 10.72
C SER A 30 -15.37 15.15 9.44
N ARG A 31 -16.03 15.49 8.32
CA ARG A 31 -15.39 15.88 7.07
C ARG A 31 -14.75 17.25 7.26
N ALA A 32 -13.46 17.28 7.58
CA ALA A 32 -12.69 18.51 7.53
C ALA A 32 -12.35 18.82 6.07
N ASP A 33 -12.80 19.98 5.59
CA ASP A 33 -12.26 20.59 4.36
C ASP A 33 -10.78 20.90 4.58
N VAL A 34 -9.92 20.51 3.63
CA VAL A 34 -8.46 20.70 3.76
C VAL A 34 -7.91 21.43 2.54
N ALA A 35 -7.14 22.48 2.84
CA ALA A 35 -6.59 23.48 1.94
C ALA A 35 -5.87 22.91 0.69
N THR A 36 -6.03 23.63 -0.42
CA THR A 36 -5.55 23.35 -1.78
C THR A 36 -4.12 23.86 -2.07
N GLU A 37 -3.25 23.95 -1.07
CA GLU A 37 -1.84 24.26 -1.34
C GLU A 37 -1.10 23.00 -1.79
N ARG A 38 -0.22 23.13 -2.80
CA ARG A 38 0.67 22.05 -3.24
C ARG A 38 1.59 21.67 -2.09
N GLN A 39 1.27 20.58 -1.39
CA GLN A 39 2.09 20.04 -0.33
C GLN A 39 3.12 19.08 -0.92
N THR A 40 4.36 19.12 -0.43
CA THR A 40 5.34 18.08 -0.73
C THR A 40 4.83 16.75 -0.16
N PRO A 41 4.72 15.68 -0.96
CA PRO A 41 4.25 14.39 -0.48
C PRO A 41 5.12 13.86 0.65
N ARG A 42 4.46 13.36 1.69
CA ARG A 42 5.08 12.93 2.95
C ARG A 42 5.35 11.44 2.97
N ALA A 43 4.64 10.69 2.15
CA ALA A 43 4.80 9.26 1.96
C ALA A 43 4.22 8.85 0.60
N ALA A 44 4.75 7.75 0.07
CA ALA A 44 4.07 6.98 -0.96
C ALA A 44 3.17 5.94 -0.28
N VAL A 45 1.98 5.72 -0.83
CA VAL A 45 1.07 4.67 -0.36
C VAL A 45 0.79 3.74 -1.53
N PHE A 46 1.12 2.46 -1.37
CA PHE A 46 0.72 1.41 -2.29
C PHE A 46 -0.48 0.66 -1.72
N ARG A 47 -1.66 0.89 -2.28
CA ARG A 47 -2.93 0.33 -1.76
C ARG A 47 -3.61 -0.59 -2.76
N CYS A 48 -4.54 -1.40 -2.25
CA CYS A 48 -5.45 -2.13 -3.11
C CYS A 48 -6.52 -1.18 -3.67
N ALA A 49 -6.85 -1.32 -4.95
CA ALA A 49 -7.91 -0.57 -5.62
C ALA A 49 -9.32 -0.89 -5.08
N ASP A 50 -9.48 -2.02 -4.39
CA ASP A 50 -10.72 -2.47 -3.75
C ASP A 50 -10.93 -1.88 -2.34
N SER A 51 -10.01 -1.04 -1.86
CA SER A 51 -10.14 -0.43 -0.54
C SER A 51 -11.23 0.67 -0.55
N PRO A 52 -12.24 0.61 0.35
CA PRO A 52 -13.37 1.55 0.35
C PRO A 52 -13.01 2.93 0.92
N MET A 53 -11.85 3.06 1.57
CA MET A 53 -11.43 4.28 2.26
C MET A 53 -10.19 4.87 1.59
N ALA A 54 -10.23 6.17 1.29
CA ALA A 54 -9.08 6.88 0.73
C ALA A 54 -7.88 6.87 1.71
N SER A 55 -6.66 6.78 1.19
CA SER A 55 -5.44 6.75 2.00
C SER A 55 -5.30 7.98 2.90
N GLU A 56 -5.67 9.16 2.40
CA GLU A 56 -5.68 10.39 3.19
C GLU A 56 -6.64 10.29 4.37
N ALA A 57 -7.80 9.67 4.19
CA ALA A 57 -8.74 9.46 5.29
C ALA A 57 -8.15 8.47 6.31
N VAL A 58 -7.64 7.33 5.84
CA VAL A 58 -7.01 6.29 6.69
C VAL A 58 -5.89 6.89 7.54
N PHE A 59 -5.05 7.76 6.98
CA PHE A 59 -3.91 8.36 7.68
C PHE A 59 -4.19 9.77 8.24
N GLY A 60 -5.43 10.24 8.21
CA GLY A 60 -5.80 11.59 8.68
C GLY A 60 -4.94 12.70 8.08
N GLN A 61 -4.68 12.62 6.77
CA GLN A 61 -3.84 13.55 6.02
C GLN A 61 -4.66 14.46 5.10
N SER A 62 -4.04 15.56 4.68
CA SER A 62 -4.53 16.48 3.66
C SER A 62 -4.43 15.86 2.26
N ARG A 63 -5.34 16.26 1.36
CA ARG A 63 -5.26 15.91 -0.07
C ARG A 63 -3.90 16.32 -0.65
N GLY A 64 -3.29 15.44 -1.44
CA GLY A 64 -2.02 15.71 -2.12
C GLY A 64 -0.78 15.61 -1.23
N SER A 65 -0.95 15.26 0.05
CA SER A 65 0.18 14.99 0.95
C SER A 65 0.66 13.53 0.89
N LEU A 66 -0.05 12.67 0.17
CA LEU A 66 0.32 11.29 -0.12
C LEU A 66 0.44 11.12 -1.64
N VAL A 67 1.42 10.33 -2.09
CA VAL A 67 1.49 9.86 -3.48
C VAL A 67 0.90 8.47 -3.50
N GLU A 68 -0.26 8.32 -4.13
CA GLU A 68 -0.98 7.05 -4.17
C GLU A 68 -0.63 6.26 -5.43
N ILE A 69 -0.22 5.02 -5.23
CA ILE A 69 -0.08 3.98 -6.24
C ILE A 69 -1.14 2.93 -5.90
N SER A 70 -1.92 2.46 -6.87
CA SER A 70 -3.04 1.56 -6.61
C SER A 70 -3.25 0.58 -7.75
N ASN A 71 -3.47 -0.69 -7.40
CA ASN A 71 -4.00 -1.71 -8.30
C ASN A 71 -4.75 -2.78 -7.49
N TRP A 72 -5.42 -3.70 -8.18
CA TRP A 72 -6.16 -4.76 -7.52
C TRP A 72 -5.22 -5.86 -7.02
N GLY A 73 -5.19 -6.08 -5.70
CA GLY A 73 -4.37 -7.13 -5.07
C GLY A 73 -2.87 -6.87 -5.04
N HIS A 74 -2.45 -5.61 -4.95
CA HIS A 74 -1.06 -5.18 -4.71
C HIS A 74 -0.01 -5.83 -5.62
N VAL A 75 -0.35 -6.08 -6.89
CA VAL A 75 0.59 -6.67 -7.85
C VAL A 75 1.76 -5.74 -8.12
N VAL A 76 2.98 -6.23 -7.95
CA VAL A 76 4.19 -5.45 -8.25
C VAL A 76 4.58 -5.61 -9.73
N ASP A 77 3.97 -4.79 -10.58
CA ASP A 77 4.32 -4.65 -11.99
C ASP A 77 5.30 -3.49 -12.24
N THR A 78 5.69 -3.28 -13.50
CA THR A 78 6.62 -2.22 -13.90
C THR A 78 6.08 -0.81 -13.66
N GLY A 79 4.76 -0.61 -13.77
CA GLY A 79 4.13 0.68 -13.53
C GLY A 79 4.13 1.03 -12.04
N VAL A 80 3.82 0.06 -11.18
CA VAL A 80 3.93 0.19 -9.73
C VAL A 80 5.34 0.52 -9.30
N LEU A 81 6.34 -0.22 -9.79
CA LEU A 81 7.75 0.05 -9.47
C LEU A 81 8.17 1.45 -9.92
N ALA A 82 7.86 1.84 -11.16
CA ALA A 82 8.20 3.17 -11.67
C ALA A 82 7.55 4.29 -10.85
N GLY A 83 6.29 4.11 -10.43
CA GLY A 83 5.59 5.07 -9.57
C GLY A 83 6.23 5.22 -8.19
N LEU A 84 6.62 4.09 -7.57
CA LEU A 84 7.30 4.10 -6.27
C LEU A 84 8.71 4.67 -6.36
N GLU A 85 9.47 4.32 -7.40
CA GLU A 85 10.80 4.89 -7.65
C GLU A 85 10.74 6.38 -7.94
N TYR A 86 9.71 6.86 -8.64
CA TYR A 86 9.47 8.29 -8.81
C TYR A 86 9.20 8.97 -7.46
N ALA A 87 8.36 8.36 -6.61
CA ALA A 87 8.07 8.91 -5.28
C ALA A 87 9.34 9.01 -4.41
N VAL A 88 10.17 7.97 -4.39
CA VAL A 88 11.41 7.94 -3.61
C VAL A 88 12.50 8.81 -4.24
N GLY A 89 12.81 8.61 -5.52
CA GLY A 89 13.93 9.25 -6.21
C GLY A 89 13.70 10.71 -6.55
N THR A 90 12.47 11.06 -6.96
CA THR A 90 12.14 12.42 -7.42
C THR A 90 11.41 13.22 -6.35
N LEU A 91 10.34 12.68 -5.78
CA LEU A 91 9.56 13.38 -4.75
C LEU A 91 10.19 13.30 -3.36
N ARG A 92 11.23 12.49 -3.19
CA ARG A 92 11.98 12.31 -1.93
C ARG A 92 11.08 11.90 -0.77
N THR A 93 10.05 11.09 -1.04
CA THR A 93 9.19 10.54 0.01
C THR A 93 10.01 9.58 0.88
N PRO A 94 10.06 9.77 2.21
CA PRO A 94 10.93 8.98 3.09
C PRO A 94 10.32 7.62 3.49
N VAL A 95 9.05 7.38 3.20
CA VAL A 95 8.31 6.18 3.58
C VAL A 95 7.44 5.72 2.42
N ILE A 96 7.45 4.41 2.16
CA ILE A 96 6.44 3.70 1.39
C ILE A 96 5.58 2.91 2.37
N ALA A 97 4.27 3.16 2.38
CA ALA A 97 3.32 2.35 3.14
C ALA A 97 2.57 1.41 2.19
N VAL A 98 2.77 0.10 2.35
CA VAL A 98 1.91 -0.90 1.68
C VAL A 98 0.65 -1.06 2.55
N LEU A 99 -0.49 -0.62 2.02
CA LEU A 99 -1.74 -0.50 2.77
C LEU A 99 -2.74 -1.58 2.35
N GLY A 100 -2.90 -2.60 3.20
CA GLY A 100 -3.96 -3.60 3.11
C GLY A 100 -5.31 -3.10 3.61
N HIS A 101 -6.34 -3.92 3.43
CA HIS A 101 -7.67 -3.72 3.99
C HIS A 101 -8.32 -5.08 4.29
N PRO A 102 -9.31 -5.12 5.22
CA PRO A 102 -10.10 -6.32 5.46
C PRO A 102 -10.96 -6.66 4.24
N ASP A 103 -11.42 -7.92 4.17
CA ASP A 103 -12.37 -8.42 3.17
C ASP A 103 -11.91 -8.17 1.72
N CYS A 104 -10.60 -8.26 1.46
CA CYS A 104 -10.04 -7.97 0.15
C CYS A 104 -10.48 -9.00 -0.92
N ALA A 105 -11.22 -8.55 -1.94
CA ALA A 105 -11.76 -9.42 -2.98
C ALA A 105 -10.67 -10.16 -3.77
N ALA A 106 -9.50 -9.53 -3.96
CA ALA A 106 -8.35 -10.18 -4.60
C ALA A 106 -7.85 -11.38 -3.78
N MET A 107 -7.77 -11.22 -2.45
CA MET A 107 -7.31 -12.29 -1.55
C MET A 107 -8.36 -13.38 -1.40
N HIS A 108 -9.65 -13.05 -1.38
CA HIS A 108 -10.71 -14.05 -1.49
C HIS A 108 -10.60 -14.87 -2.77
N THR A 109 -10.38 -14.20 -3.91
CA THR A 109 -10.24 -14.88 -5.21
C THR A 109 -9.01 -15.79 -5.21
N ALA A 110 -7.88 -15.31 -4.70
CA ALA A 110 -6.65 -16.10 -4.62
C ALA A 110 -6.80 -17.33 -3.70
N LEU A 111 -7.40 -17.16 -2.52
CA LEU A 111 -7.65 -18.25 -1.58
C LEU A 111 -8.63 -19.29 -2.13
N ASN A 112 -9.67 -18.85 -2.84
CA ASN A 112 -10.61 -19.75 -3.50
C ASN A 112 -9.95 -20.51 -4.65
N ALA A 113 -9.13 -19.85 -5.46
CA ALA A 113 -8.36 -20.49 -6.52
C ALA A 113 -7.40 -21.55 -5.97
N TRP A 114 -6.72 -21.24 -4.86
CA TRP A 114 -5.85 -22.19 -4.16
C TRP A 114 -6.62 -23.42 -3.65
N LYS A 115 -7.75 -23.20 -2.97
CA LYS A 115 -8.59 -24.28 -2.41
C LYS A 115 -9.23 -25.17 -3.47
N SER A 116 -9.62 -24.59 -4.61
CA SER A 116 -10.33 -25.30 -5.68
C SER A 116 -9.41 -25.80 -6.81
N VAL A 117 -8.12 -25.43 -6.79
CA VAL A 117 -7.16 -25.71 -7.87
C VAL A 117 -7.70 -25.24 -9.24
N SER A 118 -8.37 -24.08 -9.24
CA SER A 118 -9.01 -23.49 -10.41
C SER A 118 -8.60 -22.03 -10.52
N PHE A 119 -7.93 -21.67 -11.61
CA PHE A 119 -7.37 -20.34 -11.82
C PHE A 119 -8.19 -19.57 -12.85
N PRO A 120 -8.49 -18.29 -12.61
CA PRO A 120 -9.18 -17.47 -13.60
C PRO A 120 -8.29 -17.29 -14.85
N ASP A 121 -8.91 -16.97 -15.97
CA ASP A 121 -8.23 -16.58 -17.20
C ASP A 121 -7.97 -15.06 -17.25
N GLY A 122 -7.19 -14.64 -18.25
CA GLY A 122 -6.90 -13.23 -18.50
C GLY A 122 -6.03 -12.57 -17.41
N ALA A 123 -6.09 -11.24 -17.33
CA ALA A 123 -5.22 -10.45 -16.45
C ALA A 123 -5.46 -10.71 -14.94
N VAL A 124 -6.66 -11.17 -14.57
CA VAL A 124 -7.01 -11.56 -13.20
C VAL A 124 -6.09 -12.66 -12.68
N ARG A 125 -5.61 -13.55 -13.55
CA ARG A 125 -4.68 -14.63 -13.18
C ARG A 125 -3.42 -14.11 -12.51
N ALA A 126 -2.84 -13.01 -13.01
CA ALA A 126 -1.61 -12.45 -12.44
C ALA A 126 -1.82 -12.00 -10.98
N VAL A 127 -2.99 -11.44 -10.66
CA VAL A 127 -3.34 -11.04 -9.29
C VAL A 127 -3.49 -12.26 -8.38
N VAL A 128 -4.17 -13.30 -8.86
CA VAL A 128 -4.37 -14.55 -8.13
C VAL A 128 -3.03 -15.26 -7.86
N GLU A 129 -2.19 -15.40 -8.88
CA GLU A 129 -0.86 -16.01 -8.75
C GLU A 129 0.02 -15.20 -7.78
N HIS A 130 -0.06 -13.87 -7.81
CA HIS A 130 0.67 -13.02 -6.89
C HIS A 130 0.21 -13.23 -5.43
N GLY A 131 -1.10 -13.28 -5.19
CA GLY A 131 -1.66 -13.60 -3.87
C GLY A 131 -1.25 -14.99 -3.37
N ILE A 132 -1.31 -16.00 -4.25
CA ILE A 132 -0.89 -17.37 -3.92
C ILE A 132 0.61 -17.46 -3.62
N SER A 133 1.46 -16.69 -4.30
CA SER A 133 2.89 -16.65 -3.98
C SER A 133 3.17 -16.16 -2.55
N SER A 134 2.26 -15.43 -1.93
CA SER A 134 2.38 -15.06 -0.51
C SER A 134 2.01 -16.21 0.41
N LEU A 135 1.12 -17.12 0.01
CA LEU A 135 0.81 -18.35 0.77
C LEU A 135 2.02 -19.27 0.86
N THR A 136 2.73 -19.50 -0.24
CA THR A 136 3.83 -20.47 -0.31
C THR A 136 5.05 -20.06 0.51
N ARG A 137 5.14 -18.80 0.90
CA ARG A 137 6.24 -18.26 1.74
C ARG A 137 5.95 -18.34 3.23
N LEU A 138 4.77 -18.82 3.62
CA LEU A 138 4.36 -18.93 5.01
C LEU A 138 4.45 -20.39 5.44
N ASN A 139 5.10 -20.62 6.58
CA ASN A 139 5.19 -21.94 7.22
C ASN A 139 3.90 -22.31 7.99
N THR A 140 2.77 -21.70 7.65
CA THR A 140 1.50 -21.91 8.35
C THR A 140 0.36 -22.11 7.37
N THR A 141 -0.66 -22.83 7.82
CA THR A 141 -1.92 -22.95 7.12
C THR A 141 -2.71 -21.66 7.31
N ILE A 142 -2.84 -20.85 6.27
CA ILE A 142 -3.79 -19.72 6.25
C ILE A 142 -5.20 -20.27 6.00
N GLY A 143 -6.13 -19.91 6.89
CA GLY A 143 -7.53 -20.31 6.78
C GLY A 143 -8.41 -19.27 6.08
N THR A 144 -8.06 -17.98 6.23
CA THR A 144 -8.94 -16.84 5.88
C THR A 144 -8.30 -15.85 4.90
N ALA A 145 -9.14 -15.05 4.24
CA ALA A 145 -8.68 -14.03 3.30
C ALA A 145 -7.97 -12.87 4.00
N ASP A 146 -8.33 -12.54 5.24
CA ASP A 146 -7.69 -11.48 6.02
C ASP A 146 -6.29 -11.86 6.49
N GLU A 147 -6.10 -13.11 6.93
CA GLU A 147 -4.76 -13.66 7.22
C GLU A 147 -3.87 -13.62 5.98
N LEU A 148 -4.43 -14.00 4.82
CA LEU A 148 -3.74 -13.86 3.54
C LEU A 148 -3.42 -12.41 3.23
N SER A 149 -4.36 -11.50 3.38
CA SER A 149 -4.17 -10.06 3.13
C SER A 149 -3.01 -9.50 3.97
N ALA A 150 -2.98 -9.80 5.27
CA ALA A 150 -1.93 -9.33 6.16
C ALA A 150 -0.53 -9.85 5.75
N ALA A 151 -0.43 -11.14 5.45
CA ALA A 151 0.84 -11.72 5.02
C ALA A 151 1.25 -11.25 3.61
N HIS A 152 0.27 -11.07 2.73
CA HIS A 152 0.48 -10.56 1.38
C HIS A 152 1.09 -9.16 1.40
N VAL A 153 0.54 -8.25 2.20
CA VAL A 153 1.07 -6.88 2.38
C VAL A 153 2.54 -6.89 2.85
N ALA A 154 2.87 -7.72 3.84
CA ALA A 154 4.24 -7.85 4.32
C ALA A 154 5.18 -8.38 3.22
N GLN A 155 4.74 -9.41 2.49
CA GLN A 155 5.50 -10.00 1.39
C GLN A 155 5.67 -9.05 0.21
N THR A 156 4.68 -8.21 -0.08
CA THR A 156 4.77 -7.16 -1.09
C THR A 156 5.85 -6.15 -0.70
N GLY A 157 5.93 -5.74 0.57
CA GLY A 157 7.02 -4.90 1.08
C GLY A 157 8.41 -5.51 0.83
N VAL A 158 8.60 -6.78 1.18
CA VAL A 158 9.86 -7.51 0.91
C VAL A 158 10.16 -7.60 -0.59
N THR A 159 9.12 -7.82 -1.40
CA THR A 159 9.24 -7.93 -2.86
C THR A 159 9.72 -6.62 -3.48
N LEU A 160 9.27 -5.47 -2.97
CA LEU A 160 9.73 -4.16 -3.42
C LEU A 160 11.23 -3.97 -3.17
N LEU A 161 11.72 -4.35 -1.99
CA LEU A 161 13.15 -4.28 -1.64
C LEU A 161 14.01 -5.14 -2.58
N HIS A 162 13.52 -6.32 -2.98
CA HIS A 162 14.25 -7.19 -3.91
C HIS A 162 14.21 -6.70 -5.37
N LYS A 163 13.13 -6.02 -5.77
CA LYS A 163 12.93 -5.61 -7.17
C LYS A 163 13.53 -4.26 -7.50
N SER A 164 13.80 -3.40 -6.52
CA SER A 164 14.35 -2.07 -6.76
C SER A 164 15.47 -1.71 -5.77
N PRO A 165 16.71 -1.50 -6.25
CA PRO A 165 17.80 -1.00 -5.43
C PRO A 165 17.61 0.47 -5.02
N LEU A 166 16.67 1.20 -5.63
CA LEU A 166 16.33 2.57 -5.22
C LEU A 166 15.39 2.60 -4.00
N ILE A 167 14.68 1.50 -3.75
CA ILE A 167 13.77 1.35 -2.59
C ILE A 167 14.48 0.63 -1.42
N ALA A 168 15.48 -0.21 -1.73
CA ALA A 168 16.24 -1.02 -0.77
C ALA A 168 17.11 -0.21 0.19
#